data_AF-A0A2P7RZP0-F1
#
_entry.id   AF-A0A2P7RZP0-F1
#
_cell.length_a   1.000
_cell.length_b   1.000
_cell.length_c   1.000
_cell.angle_alpha   90.00
_cell.angle_beta   90.00
_cell.angle_gamma   90.00
#
_symmetry.space_group_name_H-M   'P 1'
#
loop_
_entity.id
_entity.type
_entity.pdbx_description
1 polymer ?
#
loop_
_entity_poly.entity_id
_entity_poly.type
_entity_poly.pdbx_seq_one_letter_code
_entity_poly.pdbx_strand_id
1 'polypeptide(L)'
;MSPALDTAATHAGLTGLLAAQAGCPPLLDVQLSDRRKRERCGAFNAAALDLIKSHRIPLVILLAYWPKYVNATELPNQGAYFDASVQRPLDDHSTPISEAMDRTLSELGEMGTKVVLVMDVPEMGRSVPEAVAKAVTVGASTDIAPPLSYIEKRQAPSRAMLEQVAAKYGAGIVDPMPAFCDSDRCYAARNGVPQYFDSDHITATTAKALSYLFAPIFRPFDSSFATGDG
;
A
#
# COMPACT_ATOMS: atom_id res chain seq x y z
N MET A 1 -0.48 -2.64 7.17
CA MET A 1 0.50 -3.52 6.49
C MET A 1 1.75 -3.82 7.32
N SER A 2 2.26 -2.91 8.17
CA SER A 2 3.41 -3.19 9.05
C SER A 2 3.36 -4.55 9.80
N PRO A 3 2.24 -5.00 10.39
CA PRO A 3 2.18 -6.31 11.05
C PRO A 3 2.44 -7.52 10.12
N ALA A 4 2.11 -7.40 8.82
CA ALA A 4 2.37 -8.43 7.82
C ALA A 4 3.87 -8.59 7.58
N LEU A 5 4.54 -7.46 7.37
CA LEU A 5 5.98 -7.36 7.12
C LEU A 5 6.78 -7.83 8.32
N ASP A 6 6.42 -7.37 9.52
CA ASP A 6 7.07 -7.75 10.78
C ASP A 6 7.00 -9.26 11.02
N THR A 7 5.81 -9.85 10.86
CA THR A 7 5.63 -11.30 11.01
C THR A 7 6.45 -12.08 9.97
N ALA A 8 6.41 -11.66 8.70
CA ALA A 8 7.14 -12.34 7.63
C ALA A 8 8.66 -12.21 7.78
N ALA A 9 9.16 -11.03 8.16
CA ALA A 9 10.58 -10.80 8.41
C ALA A 9 11.07 -11.62 9.61
N THR A 10 10.31 -11.62 10.72
CA THR A 10 10.63 -12.42 11.92
C THR A 10 10.72 -13.91 11.60
N HIS A 11 9.80 -14.44 10.79
CA HIS A 11 9.86 -15.84 10.35
C HIS A 11 11.09 -16.16 9.49
N ALA A 12 11.63 -15.17 8.76
CA ALA A 12 12.86 -15.30 7.99
C ALA A 12 14.14 -14.99 8.82
N GLY A 13 14.02 -14.79 10.14
CA GLY A 13 15.14 -14.43 10.99
C GLY A 13 15.69 -13.02 10.75
N LEU A 14 14.89 -12.13 10.17
CA LEU A 14 15.26 -10.76 9.81
C LEU A 14 14.63 -9.75 10.77
N THR A 15 15.31 -8.62 10.94
CA THR A 15 14.79 -7.42 11.59
C THR A 15 14.72 -6.27 10.59
N GLY A 16 13.79 -5.34 10.79
CA GLY A 16 13.63 -4.18 9.92
C GLY A 16 13.39 -2.89 10.68
N LEU A 17 13.36 -1.79 9.94
CA LEU A 17 13.02 -0.46 10.43
C LEU A 17 11.75 0.01 9.73
N LEU A 18 10.85 0.66 10.48
CA LEU A 18 9.66 1.30 9.93
C LEU A 18 9.85 2.82 9.94
N ALA A 19 9.94 3.41 8.75
CA ALA A 19 9.85 4.85 8.54
C ALA A 19 8.49 5.17 7.91
N ALA A 20 7.54 5.66 8.71
CA ALA A 20 6.23 6.09 8.23
C ALA A 20 5.86 7.47 8.78
N GLN A 21 5.27 8.31 7.93
CA GLN A 21 4.73 9.62 8.32
C GLN A 21 3.34 9.82 7.71
N ALA A 22 2.37 10.17 8.55
CA ALA A 22 0.96 10.24 8.15
C ALA A 22 0.74 11.18 6.95
N GLY A 23 0.12 10.62 5.90
CA GLY A 23 -0.21 11.31 4.67
C GLY A 23 0.97 11.63 3.76
N CYS A 24 2.17 11.13 4.03
CA CYS A 24 3.33 11.29 3.16
C CYS A 24 3.58 10.03 2.32
N PRO A 25 3.58 10.12 0.98
CA PRO A 25 4.07 9.02 0.16
C PRO A 25 5.60 8.96 0.29
N PRO A 26 6.23 7.77 0.26
CA PRO A 26 7.66 7.59 0.48
C PRO A 26 8.46 7.89 -0.80
N LEU A 27 8.34 9.13 -1.29
CA LEU A 27 8.89 9.59 -2.56
C LEU A 27 9.73 10.86 -2.37
N LEU A 28 10.89 10.90 -3.02
CA LEU A 28 11.76 12.07 -3.07
C LEU A 28 11.15 13.17 -3.95
N ASP A 29 11.20 14.41 -3.47
CA ASP A 29 10.72 15.61 -4.16
C ASP A 29 9.28 15.52 -4.70
N VAL A 30 8.41 14.83 -3.98
CA VAL A 30 7.01 14.67 -4.35
C VAL A 30 6.28 16.02 -4.30
N GLN A 31 5.57 16.35 -5.38
CA GLN A 31 4.80 17.58 -5.47
C GLN A 31 3.40 17.39 -4.87
N LEU A 32 3.23 17.80 -3.60
CA LEU A 32 1.94 17.82 -2.93
C LEU A 32 1.33 19.24 -2.97
N SER A 33 0.02 19.34 -3.16
CA SER A 33 -0.69 20.63 -3.25
C SER A 33 -0.51 21.50 -2.01
N ASP A 34 -0.63 20.90 -0.81
CA ASP A 34 -0.36 21.59 0.46
C ASP A 34 1.14 21.77 0.70
N ARG A 35 1.58 23.03 0.83
CA ARG A 35 3.00 23.40 1.01
C ARG A 35 3.59 22.86 2.32
N ARG A 36 2.88 22.98 3.44
CA ARG A 36 3.39 22.53 4.75
C ARG A 36 3.56 21.01 4.75
N LYS A 37 2.62 20.30 4.14
CA LYS A 37 2.68 18.86 3.93
C LYS A 37 3.85 18.50 3.02
N ARG A 38 4.06 19.22 1.92
CA ARG A 38 5.20 19.01 1.02
C ARG A 38 6.54 19.14 1.74
N GLU A 39 6.74 20.24 2.48
CA GLU A 39 7.96 20.48 3.26
C GLU A 39 8.18 19.37 4.31
N ARG A 40 7.13 18.99 5.05
CA ARG A 40 7.21 17.93 6.05
C ARG A 40 7.53 16.56 5.45
N CYS A 41 6.88 16.20 4.33
CA CYS A 41 7.12 14.93 3.66
C CYS A 41 8.52 14.89 3.05
N GLY A 42 8.98 16.00 2.44
CA GLY A 42 10.34 16.13 1.92
C GLY A 42 11.39 15.92 3.01
N ALA A 43 11.26 16.61 4.15
CA ALA A 43 12.19 16.45 5.27
C ALA A 43 12.20 15.02 5.84
N PHE A 44 11.03 14.40 5.97
CA PHE A 44 10.92 13.02 6.46
C PHE A 44 11.54 12.00 5.50
N ASN A 45 11.23 12.11 4.20
CA ASN A 45 11.75 11.18 3.19
C ASN A 45 13.26 11.33 2.97
N ALA A 46 13.78 12.55 3.05
CA ALA A 46 15.22 12.80 3.03
C ALA A 46 15.93 12.12 4.22
N ALA A 47 15.39 12.26 5.43
CA ALA A 47 15.95 11.58 6.61
C ALA A 47 15.87 10.05 6.52
N ALA A 48 14.80 9.51 5.91
CA ALA A 48 14.69 8.07 5.65
C ALA A 48 15.73 7.59 4.64
N LEU A 49 15.99 8.37 3.59
CA LEU A 49 17.04 8.09 2.60
C LEU A 49 18.44 8.13 3.24
N ASP A 50 18.71 9.12 4.09
CA ASP A 50 19.97 9.22 4.83
C ASP A 50 20.20 8.01 5.74
N LEU A 51 19.13 7.51 6.37
CA LEU A 51 19.16 6.28 7.17
C LEU A 51 19.47 5.05 6.29
N ILE A 52 18.79 4.91 5.15
CA ILE A 52 19.02 3.82 4.19
C ILE A 52 20.48 3.79 3.76
N LYS A 53 21.02 4.96 3.38
CA LYS A 53 22.42 5.14 2.96
C LYS A 53 23.41 4.82 4.08
N SER A 54 23.20 5.38 5.27
CA SER A 54 24.13 5.24 6.40
C SER A 54 24.23 3.81 6.91
N HIS A 55 23.10 3.09 6.91
CA HIS A 55 23.04 1.70 7.36
C HIS A 55 23.23 0.68 6.23
N ARG A 56 23.40 1.13 4.97
CA ARG A 56 23.50 0.27 3.77
C ARG A 56 22.35 -0.74 3.71
N ILE A 57 21.13 -0.26 3.90
CA ILE A 57 19.93 -1.11 3.92
C ILE A 57 19.77 -1.80 2.57
N PRO A 58 19.78 -3.14 2.48
CA PRO A 58 19.84 -3.85 1.20
C PRO A 58 18.47 -4.02 0.53
N LEU A 59 17.38 -3.77 1.27
CA LEU A 59 16.01 -3.95 0.82
C LEU A 59 15.13 -2.84 1.39
N VAL A 60 14.42 -2.13 0.51
CA VAL A 60 13.41 -1.13 0.85
C VAL A 60 12.06 -1.55 0.27
N ILE A 61 11.03 -1.51 1.11
CA ILE A 61 9.66 -1.84 0.73
C ILE A 61 8.84 -0.57 0.80
N LEU A 62 8.38 -0.08 -0.35
CA LEU A 62 7.61 1.15 -0.47
C LEU A 62 6.12 0.85 -0.51
N LEU A 63 5.38 1.53 0.35
CA LEU A 63 3.94 1.43 0.47
C LEU A 63 3.34 2.80 0.72
N ALA A 64 2.28 3.12 -0.01
CA ALA A 64 1.46 4.29 0.24
C ALA A 64 0.02 3.99 -0.15
N TYR A 65 -0.84 4.99 -0.01
CA TYR A 65 -2.17 4.99 -0.60
C TYR A 65 -2.07 5.51 -2.05
N TRP A 66 -1.62 4.70 -3.01
CA TRP A 66 -1.21 5.18 -4.35
C TRP A 66 -2.36 5.82 -5.17
N PRO A 67 -3.58 5.26 -5.23
CA PRO A 67 -4.72 5.84 -5.94
C PRO A 67 -5.04 7.26 -5.47
N LYS A 68 -4.80 7.58 -4.19
CA LYS A 68 -5.02 8.93 -3.67
C LYS A 68 -4.06 9.95 -4.30
N TYR A 69 -2.79 9.58 -4.44
CA TYR A 69 -1.78 10.47 -4.98
C TYR A 69 -1.84 10.54 -6.51
N VAL A 70 -2.03 9.39 -7.17
CA VAL A 70 -2.09 9.28 -8.63
C VAL A 70 -3.32 9.97 -9.21
N ASN A 71 -4.48 9.84 -8.56
CA ASN A 71 -5.70 10.49 -9.03
C ASN A 71 -5.91 11.88 -8.39
N ALA A 72 -4.95 12.36 -7.59
CA ALA A 72 -5.00 13.60 -6.82
C ALA A 72 -6.32 13.83 -6.05
N THR A 73 -6.96 12.76 -5.58
CA THR A 73 -8.30 12.80 -5.01
C THR A 73 -8.50 11.65 -4.02
N GLU A 74 -9.33 11.85 -3.01
CA GLU A 74 -9.77 10.78 -2.11
C GLU A 74 -10.90 9.96 -2.76
N LEU A 75 -11.51 9.03 -2.04
CA LEU A 75 -12.88 8.60 -2.37
C LEU A 75 -13.89 9.67 -1.91
N PRO A 76 -14.97 9.93 -2.66
CA PRO A 76 -15.96 10.92 -2.28
C PRO A 76 -16.67 10.48 -0.99
N ASN A 77 -16.90 11.40 -0.07
CA ASN A 77 -17.69 11.15 1.15
C ASN A 77 -17.20 9.95 2.00
N GLN A 78 -15.88 9.78 2.15
CA GLN A 78 -15.32 8.77 3.05
C GLN A 78 -16.05 8.77 4.40
N GLY A 79 -16.60 7.61 4.78
CA GLY A 79 -17.45 7.47 5.98
C GLY A 79 -18.91 7.10 5.66
N ALA A 80 -19.85 7.60 6.48
CA ALA A 80 -21.25 7.18 6.44
C ALA A 80 -22.03 7.54 5.15
N TYR A 81 -21.46 8.40 4.29
CA TYR A 81 -22.12 8.96 3.10
C TYR A 81 -21.48 8.52 1.77
N PHE A 82 -20.60 7.52 1.80
CA PHE A 82 -19.97 7.00 0.58
C PHE A 82 -20.98 6.33 -0.33
N ASP A 83 -20.98 6.75 -1.59
CA ASP A 83 -21.84 6.25 -2.65
C ASP A 83 -21.00 5.86 -3.88
N ALA A 84 -20.92 4.55 -4.15
CA ALA A 84 -20.18 4.01 -5.28
C ALA A 84 -20.85 4.30 -6.64
N SER A 85 -22.10 4.77 -6.66
CA SER A 85 -22.76 5.23 -7.88
C SER A 85 -22.22 6.58 -8.36
N VAL A 86 -21.63 7.37 -7.46
CA VAL A 86 -20.98 8.65 -7.78
C VAL A 86 -19.59 8.38 -8.32
N GLN A 87 -19.45 8.45 -9.64
CA GLN A 87 -18.16 8.40 -10.33
C GLN A 87 -17.50 9.79 -10.26
N ARG A 88 -16.27 9.86 -9.76
CA ARG A 88 -15.43 11.05 -9.97
C ARG A 88 -14.66 10.91 -11.28
N PRO A 89 -14.42 12.02 -12.02
CA PRO A 89 -13.45 12.03 -13.10
C PRO A 89 -12.13 11.44 -12.59
N LEU A 90 -11.63 10.44 -13.29
CA LEU A 90 -10.28 9.92 -13.07
C LEU A 90 -9.37 10.73 -14.00
N ASP A 91 -9.10 11.95 -13.58
CA ASP A 91 -8.08 12.75 -14.23
C ASP A 91 -6.74 12.10 -13.90
N ASP A 92 -5.98 11.74 -14.93
CA ASP A 92 -4.67 11.14 -14.75
C ASP A 92 -3.68 12.22 -14.26
N HIS A 93 -3.43 12.22 -12.96
CA HIS A 93 -2.42 13.04 -12.30
C HIS A 93 -1.19 12.21 -11.91
N SER A 94 -0.95 11.09 -12.62
CA SER A 94 0.17 10.19 -12.32
C SER A 94 1.54 10.81 -12.55
N THR A 95 1.69 11.73 -13.52
CA THR A 95 3.01 12.22 -13.95
C THR A 95 3.90 12.72 -12.80
N PRO A 96 3.48 13.65 -11.93
CA PRO A 96 4.33 14.12 -10.84
C PRO A 96 4.70 13.02 -9.83
N ILE A 97 3.83 12.02 -9.67
CA ILE A 97 4.07 10.88 -8.79
C ILE A 97 5.04 9.89 -9.44
N SER A 98 4.87 9.62 -10.73
CA SER A 98 5.74 8.77 -11.53
C SER A 98 7.17 9.34 -11.59
N GLU A 99 7.33 10.65 -11.83
CA GLU A 99 8.64 11.31 -11.80
C GLU A 99 9.31 11.25 -10.42
N ALA A 100 8.54 11.40 -9.35
CA ALA A 100 9.06 11.28 -7.99
C ALA A 100 9.45 9.83 -7.65
N MET A 101 8.69 8.84 -8.13
CA MET A 101 9.03 7.43 -8.03
C MET A 101 10.31 7.12 -8.82
N ASP A 102 10.44 7.66 -10.03
CA ASP A 102 11.63 7.50 -10.89
C ASP A 102 12.91 7.94 -10.18
N ARG A 103 12.90 9.17 -9.62
CA ARG A 103 14.01 9.69 -8.82
C ARG A 103 14.31 8.82 -7.61
N THR A 104 13.27 8.41 -6.89
CA THR A 104 13.41 7.59 -5.68
C THR A 104 14.05 6.23 -5.98
N LEU A 105 13.59 5.53 -7.02
CA LEU A 105 14.13 4.22 -7.38
C LEU A 105 15.51 4.31 -8.03
N SER A 106 15.80 5.38 -8.78
CA SER A 106 17.15 5.63 -9.30
C SER A 106 18.14 5.79 -8.15
N GLU A 107 17.85 6.66 -7.19
CA GLU A 107 18.71 6.92 -6.03
C GLU A 107 18.92 5.65 -5.18
N LEU A 108 17.86 4.88 -4.92
CA LEU A 108 17.97 3.60 -4.20
C LEU A 108 18.79 2.56 -4.99
N GLY A 109 18.61 2.51 -6.31
CA GLY A 109 19.33 1.62 -7.21
C GLY A 109 20.83 1.94 -7.27
N GLU A 110 21.21 3.21 -7.30
CA GLU A 110 22.60 3.66 -7.24
C GLU A 110 23.30 3.25 -5.93
N MET A 111 22.54 3.10 -4.85
CA MET A 111 23.02 2.56 -3.57
C MET A 111 23.12 1.03 -3.54
N GLY A 112 22.65 0.33 -4.58
CA GLY A 112 22.53 -1.13 -4.59
C GLY A 112 21.37 -1.67 -3.74
N THR A 113 20.42 -0.81 -3.37
CA THR A 113 19.25 -1.18 -2.57
C THR A 113 18.19 -1.81 -3.45
N LYS A 114 17.76 -3.03 -3.12
CA LYS A 114 16.61 -3.65 -3.80
C LYS A 114 15.33 -2.97 -3.37
N VAL A 115 14.41 -2.74 -4.31
CA VAL A 115 13.12 -2.10 -4.03
C VAL A 115 11.99 -3.09 -4.28
N VAL A 116 11.00 -3.08 -3.40
CA VAL A 116 9.70 -3.73 -3.61
C VAL A 116 8.60 -2.71 -3.43
N LEU A 117 7.67 -2.67 -4.39
CA LEU A 117 6.49 -1.82 -4.35
C LEU A 117 5.29 -2.65 -3.89
N VAL A 118 4.54 -2.16 -2.90
CA VAL A 118 3.30 -2.79 -2.45
C VAL A 118 2.13 -2.05 -3.08
N MET A 119 1.31 -2.76 -3.85
CA MET A 119 0.06 -2.23 -4.39
C MET A 119 -0.99 -2.08 -3.28
N ASP A 120 -2.04 -1.33 -3.58
CA ASP A 120 -3.10 -1.06 -2.61
C ASP A 120 -3.98 -2.27 -2.35
N VAL A 121 -4.49 -2.33 -1.12
CA VAL A 121 -5.68 -3.11 -0.80
C VAL A 121 -6.90 -2.48 -1.48
N PRO A 122 -8.02 -3.21 -1.65
CA PRO A 122 -9.23 -2.61 -2.20
C PRO A 122 -9.71 -1.41 -1.36
N GLU A 123 -10.08 -0.31 -2.00
CA GLU A 123 -10.59 0.87 -1.30
C GLU A 123 -12.09 0.70 -0.99
N MET A 124 -12.48 0.74 0.30
CA MET A 124 -13.88 0.51 0.69
C MET A 124 -14.74 1.77 0.64
N GLY A 125 -14.11 2.93 0.77
CA GLY A 125 -14.77 4.23 0.70
C GLY A 125 -15.67 4.56 1.88
N ARG A 126 -16.05 3.61 2.73
CA ARG A 126 -16.87 3.81 3.94
C ARG A 126 -16.16 3.26 5.16
N SER A 127 -16.46 3.80 6.34
CA SER A 127 -16.03 3.21 7.61
C SER A 127 -16.61 1.79 7.72
N VAL A 128 -15.75 0.80 7.50
CA VAL A 128 -16.19 -0.61 7.48
C VAL A 128 -16.71 -1.05 8.84
N PRO A 129 -16.07 -0.75 9.98
CA PRO A 129 -16.60 -1.16 11.29
C PRO A 129 -18.00 -0.60 11.57
N GLU A 130 -18.23 0.68 11.27
CA GLU A 130 -19.53 1.32 11.47
C GLU A 130 -20.60 0.72 10.55
N ALA A 131 -20.27 0.54 9.27
CA ALA A 131 -21.21 0.01 8.29
C ALA A 131 -21.57 -1.46 8.58
N VAL A 132 -20.61 -2.28 9.02
CA VAL A 132 -20.86 -3.66 9.45
C VAL A 132 -21.71 -3.67 10.72
N ALA A 133 -21.38 -2.88 11.74
CA ALA A 133 -22.15 -2.82 12.99
C ALA A 133 -23.60 -2.42 12.74
N LYS A 134 -23.83 -1.43 11.87
CA LYS A 134 -25.17 -1.01 11.45
C LYS A 134 -25.92 -2.13 10.74
N ALA A 135 -25.28 -2.82 9.79
CA ALA A 135 -25.90 -3.92 9.06
C ALA A 135 -26.33 -5.06 9.99
N VAL A 136 -25.44 -5.48 10.89
CA VAL A 136 -25.74 -6.52 11.90
C VAL A 136 -26.89 -6.11 12.80
N THR A 137 -26.93 -4.86 13.27
CA THR A 137 -27.98 -4.35 14.17
C THR A 137 -29.38 -4.45 13.55
N VAL A 138 -29.50 -4.25 12.23
CA VAL A 138 -30.79 -4.28 11.52
C VAL A 138 -31.04 -5.60 10.78
N GLY A 139 -30.20 -6.61 10.95
CA GLY A 139 -30.30 -7.89 10.25
C GLY A 139 -30.08 -7.80 8.73
N ALA A 140 -29.35 -6.79 8.26
CA ALA A 140 -28.98 -6.62 6.85
C ALA A 140 -27.65 -7.32 6.51
N SER A 141 -27.38 -7.44 5.21
CA SER A 141 -26.12 -8.01 4.72
C SER A 141 -24.91 -7.17 5.13
N THR A 142 -23.84 -7.83 5.57
CA THR A 142 -22.52 -7.21 5.80
C THR A 142 -21.65 -7.18 4.54
N ASP A 143 -22.21 -7.57 3.39
CA ASP A 143 -21.59 -7.38 2.09
C ASP A 143 -21.71 -5.92 1.66
N ILE A 144 -20.75 -5.12 2.13
CA ILE A 144 -20.77 -3.65 2.03
C ILE A 144 -19.62 -3.09 1.18
N ALA A 145 -18.86 -3.96 0.51
CA ALA A 145 -17.78 -3.53 -0.37
C ALA A 145 -18.36 -2.81 -1.61
N PRO A 146 -17.65 -1.83 -2.18
CA PRO A 146 -17.97 -1.33 -3.50
C PRO A 146 -17.90 -2.47 -4.54
N PRO A 147 -18.59 -2.34 -5.70
CA PRO A 147 -18.44 -3.28 -6.80
C PRO A 147 -16.97 -3.44 -7.19
N LEU A 148 -16.54 -4.67 -7.54
CA LEU A 148 -15.16 -4.94 -7.97
C LEU A 148 -14.71 -3.99 -9.08
N SER A 149 -15.57 -3.77 -10.09
CA SER A 149 -15.31 -2.86 -11.20
C SER A 149 -15.09 -1.41 -10.78
N TYR A 150 -15.72 -0.95 -9.68
CA TYR A 150 -15.47 0.39 -9.13
C TYR A 150 -14.04 0.49 -8.59
N ILE A 151 -13.63 -0.52 -7.81
CA ILE A 151 -12.30 -0.58 -7.19
C ILE A 151 -11.23 -0.69 -8.27
N GLU A 152 -11.38 -1.63 -9.20
CA GLU A 152 -10.42 -1.85 -10.29
C GLU A 152 -10.26 -0.59 -11.13
N LYS A 153 -11.36 0.05 -11.52
CA LYS A 153 -11.32 1.30 -12.30
C LYS A 153 -10.59 2.41 -11.54
N ARG A 154 -10.82 2.53 -10.23
CA ARG A 154 -10.18 3.55 -9.39
C ARG A 154 -8.68 3.32 -9.20
N GLN A 155 -8.26 2.05 -9.10
CA GLN A 155 -6.88 1.68 -8.83
C GLN A 155 -6.04 1.45 -10.10
N ALA A 156 -6.67 1.29 -11.26
CA ALA A 156 -5.98 1.01 -12.53
C ALA A 156 -4.86 2.01 -12.86
N PRO A 157 -5.03 3.35 -12.73
CA PRO A 157 -3.94 4.29 -13.02
C PRO A 157 -2.71 4.08 -12.12
N SER A 158 -2.91 3.88 -10.82
CA SER A 158 -1.81 3.62 -9.88
C SER A 158 -1.15 2.28 -10.12
N ARG A 159 -1.92 1.23 -10.45
CA ARG A 159 -1.38 -0.10 -10.73
C ARG A 159 -0.50 -0.08 -11.98
N ALA A 160 -0.98 0.55 -13.06
CA ALA A 160 -0.21 0.71 -14.30
C ALA A 160 1.10 1.49 -14.07
N MET A 161 1.06 2.58 -13.29
CA MET A 161 2.26 3.36 -12.95
C MET A 161 3.26 2.52 -12.14
N LEU A 162 2.82 1.77 -11.13
CA LEU A 162 3.68 0.91 -10.32
C LEU A 162 4.31 -0.21 -11.17
N GLU A 163 3.54 -0.85 -12.04
CA GLU A 163 4.03 -1.89 -12.96
C GLU A 163 5.09 -1.35 -13.93
N GLN A 164 4.84 -0.19 -14.53
CA GLN A 164 5.78 0.46 -15.45
C GLN A 164 7.11 0.79 -14.75
N VAL A 165 7.04 1.39 -13.57
CA VAL A 165 8.24 1.80 -12.83
C VAL A 165 8.98 0.59 -12.26
N ALA A 166 8.26 -0.44 -11.78
CA ALA A 166 8.88 -1.69 -11.36
C ALA A 166 9.63 -2.38 -12.51
N ALA A 167 9.04 -2.43 -13.71
CA ALA A 167 9.69 -2.99 -14.88
C ALA A 167 10.95 -2.19 -15.27
N LYS A 168 10.91 -0.85 -15.20
CA LYS A 168 12.05 0.01 -15.52
C LYS A 168 13.27 -0.24 -14.62
N TYR A 169 13.04 -0.45 -13.32
CA TYR A 169 14.12 -0.57 -12.32
C TYR A 169 14.36 -2.00 -11.82
N GLY A 170 13.61 -2.98 -12.31
CA GLY A 170 13.66 -4.36 -11.79
C GLY A 170 13.18 -4.48 -10.35
N ALA A 171 12.25 -3.62 -9.91
CA ALA A 171 11.68 -3.68 -8.57
C ALA A 171 10.67 -4.84 -8.45
N GLY A 172 10.58 -5.43 -7.25
CA GLY A 172 9.54 -6.42 -6.96
C GLY A 172 8.17 -5.76 -6.78
N ILE A 173 7.10 -6.52 -6.97
CA ILE A 173 5.72 -6.09 -6.70
C ILE A 173 5.05 -7.07 -5.74
N VAL A 174 4.32 -6.53 -4.77
CA VAL A 174 3.37 -7.29 -3.94
C VAL A 174 1.97 -6.77 -4.21
N ASP A 175 1.10 -7.64 -4.71
CA ASP A 175 -0.31 -7.34 -4.91
C ASP A 175 -1.17 -7.99 -3.82
N PRO A 176 -1.76 -7.22 -2.90
CA PRO A 176 -2.62 -7.77 -1.87
C PRO A 176 -4.07 -7.97 -2.35
N MET A 177 -4.47 -7.46 -3.52
CA MET A 177 -5.85 -7.53 -4.04
C MET A 177 -6.45 -8.95 -3.97
N PRO A 178 -5.75 -10.03 -4.37
CA PRO A 178 -6.31 -11.39 -4.33
C PRO A 178 -6.62 -11.93 -2.93
N ALA A 179 -6.09 -11.32 -1.86
CA ALA A 179 -6.43 -11.71 -0.49
C ALA A 179 -7.81 -11.17 -0.06
N PHE A 180 -8.27 -10.10 -0.72
CA PHE A 180 -9.52 -9.41 -0.40
C PHE A 180 -10.62 -9.64 -1.42
N CYS A 181 -10.31 -10.11 -2.63
CA CYS A 181 -11.28 -10.26 -3.71
C CYS A 181 -11.21 -11.64 -4.33
N ASP A 182 -12.36 -12.14 -4.78
CA ASP A 182 -12.46 -13.25 -5.73
C ASP A 182 -12.76 -12.71 -7.14
N SER A 183 -13.21 -13.58 -8.05
CA SER A 183 -13.56 -13.18 -9.43
C SER A 183 -14.75 -12.23 -9.52
N ASP A 184 -15.58 -12.16 -8.48
CA ASP A 184 -16.89 -11.52 -8.56
C ASP A 184 -16.95 -10.26 -7.69
N ARG A 185 -16.28 -10.26 -6.53
CA ARG A 185 -16.34 -9.17 -5.55
C ARG A 185 -15.16 -9.11 -4.60
N CYS A 186 -15.06 -7.96 -3.93
CA CYS A 186 -14.17 -7.76 -2.80
C CYS A 186 -14.92 -7.88 -1.47
N TYR A 187 -14.19 -8.22 -0.42
CA TYR A 187 -14.73 -8.45 0.92
C TYR A 187 -14.29 -7.32 1.87
N ALA A 188 -15.21 -6.44 2.25
CA ALA A 188 -14.97 -5.46 3.31
C ALA A 188 -14.91 -6.12 4.70
N ALA A 189 -15.71 -7.18 4.88
CA ALA A 189 -15.82 -7.99 6.08
C ALA A 189 -15.93 -9.47 5.71
N ARG A 190 -15.47 -10.36 6.59
CA ARG A 190 -15.65 -11.82 6.46
C ARG A 190 -16.35 -12.34 7.71
N ASN A 191 -17.46 -13.06 7.54
CA ASN A 191 -18.27 -13.58 8.65
C ASN A 191 -18.67 -12.50 9.68
N GLY A 192 -19.03 -11.31 9.21
CA GLY A 192 -19.37 -10.17 10.06
C GLY A 192 -18.18 -9.51 10.77
N VAL A 193 -16.95 -9.93 10.51
CA VAL A 193 -15.73 -9.33 11.07
C VAL A 193 -15.14 -8.34 10.06
N PRO A 194 -15.03 -7.03 10.40
CA PRO A 194 -14.39 -6.02 9.56
C PRO A 194 -12.94 -6.37 9.23
N GLN A 195 -12.55 -6.25 7.95
CA GLN A 195 -11.14 -6.35 7.53
C GLN A 195 -10.41 -5.01 7.60
N TYR A 196 -11.15 -3.91 7.78
CA TYR A 196 -10.64 -2.54 7.82
C TYR A 196 -10.90 -1.89 9.17
N PHE A 197 -9.96 -1.05 9.59
CA PHE A 197 -10.07 -0.18 10.75
C PHE A 197 -10.91 1.07 10.43
N ASP A 198 -10.83 1.57 9.19
CA ASP A 198 -11.62 2.68 8.68
C ASP A 198 -12.04 2.45 7.22
N SER A 199 -11.99 3.45 6.35
CA SER A 199 -12.33 3.36 4.92
C SER A 199 -11.26 2.76 4.01
N ASP A 200 -10.00 2.71 4.46
CA ASP A 200 -8.85 2.42 3.61
C ASP A 200 -7.68 1.74 4.35
N HIS A 201 -7.61 1.82 5.67
CA HIS A 201 -6.63 1.12 6.49
C HIS A 201 -7.16 -0.25 6.92
N ILE A 202 -6.42 -1.32 6.62
CA ILE A 202 -6.73 -2.67 7.11
C ILE A 202 -6.44 -2.81 8.61
N THR A 203 -7.18 -3.68 9.29
CA THR A 203 -6.92 -3.97 10.72
C THR A 203 -5.54 -4.62 10.91
N ALA A 204 -4.99 -4.54 12.12
CA ALA A 204 -3.74 -5.24 12.45
C ALA A 204 -3.87 -6.77 12.27
N THR A 205 -5.02 -7.34 12.63
CA THR A 205 -5.32 -8.77 12.45
C THR A 205 -5.32 -9.17 10.98
N THR A 206 -6.03 -8.40 10.14
CA THR A 206 -6.04 -8.61 8.69
C THR A 206 -4.63 -8.47 8.13
N ALA A 207 -3.89 -7.42 8.50
CA ALA A 207 -2.51 -7.25 8.05
C ALA A 207 -1.64 -8.46 8.42
N LYS A 208 -1.69 -8.94 9.66
CA LYS A 208 -0.90 -10.10 10.09
C LYS A 208 -1.20 -11.36 9.25
N ALA A 209 -2.47 -11.56 8.89
CA ALA A 209 -2.88 -12.68 8.03
C ALA A 209 -2.30 -12.60 6.60
N LEU A 210 -1.88 -11.41 6.15
CA LEU A 210 -1.24 -11.21 4.85
C LEU A 210 0.28 -11.44 4.84
N SER A 211 0.89 -11.84 5.96
CA SER A 211 2.34 -12.04 6.06
C SER A 211 2.90 -12.98 4.98
N TYR A 212 2.13 -13.98 4.55
CA TYR A 212 2.54 -14.91 3.48
C TYR A 212 2.87 -14.22 2.15
N LEU A 213 2.26 -13.05 1.86
CA LEU A 213 2.53 -12.28 0.64
C LEU A 213 3.97 -11.76 0.60
N PHE A 214 4.58 -11.56 1.77
CA PHE A 214 5.93 -10.98 1.89
C PHE A 214 7.03 -12.03 2.04
N ALA A 215 6.69 -13.28 2.37
CA ALA A 215 7.67 -14.35 2.56
C ALA A 215 8.62 -14.53 1.34
N PRO A 216 8.15 -14.50 0.07
CA PRO A 216 9.05 -14.65 -1.08
C PRO A 216 10.12 -13.55 -1.19
N ILE A 217 9.82 -12.33 -0.71
CA ILE A 217 10.73 -11.17 -0.79
C ILE A 217 11.94 -11.37 0.12
N PHE A 218 11.74 -12.03 1.25
CA PHE A 218 12.78 -12.20 2.27
C PHE A 218 13.66 -13.43 2.03
N ARG A 219 13.25 -14.38 1.18
CA ARG A 219 14.03 -15.60 0.90
C ARG A 219 15.51 -15.35 0.53
N PRO A 220 15.86 -14.35 -0.32
CA PRO A 220 17.26 -14.10 -0.66
C PRO A 220 18.12 -13.58 0.50
N PHE A 221 17.49 -13.18 1.61
CA PHE A 221 18.12 -12.62 2.79
C PHE A 221 18.07 -13.56 4.00
N ASP A 222 17.38 -14.69 3.86
CA ASP A 222 17.23 -15.67 4.92
C ASP A 222 18.57 -16.38 5.15
N SER A 223 19.13 -16.16 6.35
CA SER A 223 20.39 -16.75 6.79
C SER A 223 20.37 -18.28 6.89
N SER A 224 19.19 -18.92 6.92
CA SER A 224 19.06 -20.37 7.00
C SER A 224 19.40 -21.09 5.68
N PHE A 225 19.36 -20.39 4.54
CA PHE A 225 19.74 -20.95 3.23
C PHE A 225 21.21 -20.75 2.87
N ALA A 226 21.96 -19.95 3.63
CA ALA A 226 23.37 -19.65 3.35
C ALA A 226 24.37 -20.75 3.79
N THR A 227 23.89 -21.91 4.28
CA THR A 227 24.74 -22.99 4.82
C THR A 227 24.64 -24.33 4.10
N GLY A 228 23.93 -24.41 2.97
CA GLY A 228 23.78 -25.65 2.20
C GLY A 228 24.48 -25.60 0.86
N ASP A 229 25.82 -25.57 0.85
CA ASP A 229 26.69 -26.04 -0.22
C ASP A 229 28.16 -25.94 0.25
N GLY A 230 28.66 -27.04 0.81
CA GLY A 230 30.05 -27.25 1.20
C GLY A 230 30.43 -28.69 0.96
#